data_AF-A0A1D1W374-F1
#
_entry.id   AF-A0A1D1W374-F1
#
_cell.length_a   1.000
_cell.length_b   1.000
_cell.length_c   1.000
_cell.angle_alpha   90.00
_cell.angle_beta   90.00
_cell.angle_gamma   90.00
#
_symmetry.space_group_name_H-M   'P 1'
#
loop_
_entity.id
_entity.type
_entity.pdbx_description
1 polymer ?
#
loop_
_entity_poly.entity_id
_entity_poly.type
_entity_poly.pdbx_seq_one_letter_code
_entity_poly.pdbx_strand_id
1 'polypeptide(L)'
;MIAETLSLTHFLVPVSAIFCYQCATDQPPSSDDRCGTRGSFRPDEHAVVDCGRDEATSPGQMCLKYTELSPRAFIRDKRWKSVIRRCAQVSSRGQLQGCDWGYDSNGSIHIFQ
;
A
#
# COMPACT_ATOMS: atom_id res chain seq x y z
N MET A 1 39.37 -32.33 -33.79
CA MET A 1 39.43 -31.13 -32.94
C MET A 1 38.01 -30.78 -32.56
N ILE A 2 37.71 -30.99 -31.29
CA ILE A 2 36.40 -30.91 -30.66
C ILE A 2 36.17 -29.44 -30.35
N ALA A 3 35.18 -28.81 -30.98
CA ALA A 3 34.72 -27.49 -30.61
C ALA A 3 33.22 -27.59 -30.36
N GLU A 4 32.89 -28.05 -29.15
CA GLU A 4 31.52 -28.08 -28.65
C GLU A 4 31.05 -26.64 -28.48
N THR A 5 30.24 -26.16 -29.43
CA THR A 5 29.55 -24.88 -29.34
C THR A 5 28.39 -25.03 -28.36
N LEU A 6 28.66 -24.78 -27.08
CA LEU A 6 27.66 -24.64 -26.02
C LEU A 6 26.74 -23.44 -26.33
N SER A 7 25.63 -23.73 -26.99
CA SER A 7 24.53 -22.78 -27.22
C SER A 7 23.78 -22.56 -25.90
N LEU A 8 24.22 -21.56 -25.11
CA LEU A 8 23.48 -21.05 -23.95
C LEU A 8 22.24 -20.29 -24.43
N THR A 9 21.14 -21.01 -24.70
CA THR A 9 19.81 -20.40 -24.81
C THR A 9 19.36 -19.97 -23.41
N HIS A 10 19.47 -18.68 -23.12
CA HIS A 10 18.94 -18.05 -21.90
C HIS A 10 17.41 -18.12 -21.92
N PHE A 11 16.83 -18.95 -21.05
CA PHE A 11 15.39 -18.92 -20.78
C PHE A 11 15.09 -17.70 -19.91
N LEU A 12 14.57 -16.64 -20.50
CA LEU A 12 14.01 -15.50 -19.75
C LEU A 12 12.70 -15.96 -19.09
N VAL A 13 12.74 -16.19 -17.78
CA VAL A 13 11.54 -16.46 -16.99
C VAL A 13 10.80 -15.14 -16.77
N PRO A 14 9.50 -15.03 -17.09
CA PRO A 14 8.73 -13.83 -16.80
C PRO A 14 8.59 -13.66 -15.28
N VAL A 15 9.08 -12.54 -14.76
CA VAL A 15 8.87 -12.15 -13.36
C VAL A 15 7.53 -11.40 -13.25
N SER A 16 6.67 -11.81 -12.34
CA SER A 16 5.46 -11.08 -12.00
C SER A 16 5.81 -10.03 -10.94
N ALA A 17 5.69 -8.75 -11.29
CA ALA A 17 5.86 -7.64 -10.36
C ALA A 17 4.50 -7.13 -9.86
N ILE A 18 4.45 -6.67 -8.61
CA ILE A 18 3.24 -6.09 -8.00
C ILE A 18 3.37 -4.57 -8.04
N PHE A 19 2.40 -3.92 -8.68
CA PHE A 19 2.36 -2.48 -8.81
C PHE A 19 1.25 -1.89 -7.94
N CYS A 20 1.59 -0.89 -7.12
CA CYS A 20 0.66 -0.24 -6.22
C CYS A 20 0.70 1.28 -6.38
N TYR A 21 -0.42 1.95 -6.12
CA TYR A 21 -0.44 3.40 -6.02
C TYR A 21 0.13 3.85 -4.68
N GLN A 22 1.04 4.83 -4.70
CA GLN A 22 1.63 5.38 -3.49
C GLN A 22 1.09 6.78 -3.21
N CYS A 23 0.61 7.00 -1.98
CA CYS A 23 0.16 8.30 -1.53
C CYS A 23 0.13 8.36 0.01
N ALA A 24 0.30 9.53 0.60
CA ALA A 24 0.12 9.76 2.02
C ALA A 24 -0.60 11.09 2.26
N THR A 25 -1.54 11.11 3.20
CA THR A 25 -2.22 12.33 3.65
C THR A 25 -1.46 12.88 4.86
N ASP A 26 -0.75 13.98 4.67
CA ASP A 26 0.13 14.61 5.69
C ASP A 26 -0.56 15.76 6.45
N GLN A 27 -1.68 16.28 5.94
CA GLN A 27 -2.34 17.45 6.54
C GLN A 27 -3.77 17.16 7.05
N PRO A 28 -4.23 17.90 8.09
CA PRO A 28 -5.65 17.97 8.43
C PRO A 28 -6.44 18.39 7.19
N PRO A 29 -7.74 18.09 7.14
CA PRO A 29 -8.56 18.19 5.94
C PRO A 29 -8.42 19.53 5.19
N SER A 30 -7.45 19.59 4.28
CA SER A 30 -7.29 20.65 3.33
C SER A 30 -8.10 20.29 2.09
N SER A 31 -8.39 21.28 1.26
CA SER A 31 -9.20 21.11 0.05
C SER A 31 -8.57 20.20 -1.02
N ASP A 32 -7.31 19.79 -0.84
CA ASP A 32 -6.55 18.99 -1.79
C ASP A 32 -6.38 17.55 -1.27
N ASP A 33 -7.48 16.80 -1.29
CA ASP A 33 -7.49 15.39 -0.91
C ASP A 33 -6.97 14.52 -2.05
N ARG A 34 -5.66 14.29 -2.08
CA ARG A 34 -5.04 13.44 -3.09
C ARG A 34 -5.33 11.95 -2.83
N CYS A 35 -5.32 11.51 -1.58
CA CYS A 35 -5.42 10.09 -1.24
C CYS A 35 -6.84 9.48 -1.14
N GLY A 36 -7.92 10.26 -1.27
CA GLY A 36 -9.29 9.78 -1.10
C GLY A 36 -9.73 9.70 0.37
N THR A 37 -9.32 10.69 1.15
CA THR A 37 -9.72 10.94 2.54
C THR A 37 -11.19 11.37 2.68
N ARG A 38 -11.76 12.05 1.69
CA ARG A 38 -13.18 12.46 1.66
C ARG A 38 -13.85 12.16 0.33
N GLY A 39 -13.08 11.98 -0.74
CA GLY A 39 -13.56 11.58 -2.06
C GLY A 39 -13.13 10.18 -2.49
N SER A 40 -13.44 9.85 -3.74
CA SER A 40 -12.89 8.67 -4.40
C SER A 40 -11.41 8.87 -4.69
N PHE A 41 -10.63 7.80 -4.58
CA PHE A 41 -9.24 7.80 -5.00
C PHE A 41 -9.14 7.97 -6.53
N ARG A 42 -8.25 8.85 -7.00
CA ARG A 42 -8.03 9.13 -8.42
C ARG A 42 -6.71 8.50 -8.87
N PRO A 43 -6.73 7.34 -9.55
CA PRO A 43 -5.51 6.61 -9.93
C PRO A 43 -4.58 7.42 -10.83
N ASP A 44 -5.14 8.24 -11.73
CA ASP A 44 -4.38 9.02 -12.72
C ASP A 44 -3.52 10.14 -12.12
N GLU A 45 -3.76 10.49 -10.85
CA GLU A 45 -3.06 11.58 -10.15
C GLU A 45 -1.94 11.08 -9.24
N HIS A 46 -1.69 9.76 -9.21
CA HIS A 46 -0.78 9.13 -8.28
C HIS A 46 0.27 8.27 -8.97
N ALA A 47 1.48 8.30 -8.43
CA ALA A 47 2.55 7.46 -8.91
C ALA A 47 2.25 5.99 -8.62
N VAL A 48 2.50 5.16 -9.62
CA VAL A 48 2.52 3.70 -9.49
C VAL A 48 3.96 3.29 -9.17
N VAL A 49 4.12 2.49 -8.11
CA VAL A 49 5.41 1.97 -7.67
C VAL A 49 5.44 0.46 -7.79
N ASP A 50 6.62 -0.07 -8.15
CA ASP A 50 6.91 -1.50 -8.19
C ASP A 50 7.33 -1.97 -6.80
N CYS A 51 6.47 -2.74 -6.13
CA CYS A 51 6.76 -3.28 -4.80
C CYS A 51 7.83 -4.38 -4.82
N GLY A 52 8.09 -4.98 -6.00
CA GLY A 52 9.02 -6.09 -6.18
C GLY A 52 10.48 -5.67 -6.27
N ARG A 53 10.77 -4.37 -6.38
CA ARG A 53 12.12 -3.83 -6.58
C ARG A 53 12.90 -3.53 -5.31
N ASP A 54 12.22 -3.34 -4.17
CA ASP A 54 12.87 -2.90 -2.94
C ASP A 54 13.30 -4.09 -2.05
N GLU A 55 14.57 -4.00 -1.63
CA GLU A 55 15.51 -4.91 -0.96
C GLU A 55 15.02 -5.73 0.27
N ALA A 56 13.90 -6.44 0.19
CA ALA A 56 13.59 -7.48 1.17
C ALA A 56 12.82 -8.62 0.53
N THR A 57 13.42 -9.81 0.45
CA THR A 57 12.74 -11.09 0.21
C THR A 57 11.82 -11.38 1.39
N SER A 58 10.73 -10.66 1.47
CA SER A 58 9.69 -10.80 2.46
C SER A 58 8.59 -11.67 1.86
N PRO A 59 8.09 -12.67 2.59
CA PRO A 59 7.06 -13.56 2.07
C PRO A 59 5.76 -12.78 1.85
N GLY A 60 5.33 -12.70 0.59
CA GLY A 60 4.05 -12.09 0.19
C GLY A 60 4.07 -10.56 0.21
N GLN A 61 4.10 -9.95 -0.96
CA GLN A 61 3.91 -8.51 -1.13
C GLN A 61 2.46 -8.21 -1.51
N MET A 62 1.91 -7.11 -1.03
CA MET A 62 0.56 -6.65 -1.40
C MET A 62 0.44 -5.12 -1.40
N CYS A 63 -0.60 -4.62 -2.07
CA CYS A 63 -1.00 -3.22 -1.93
C CYS A 63 -1.80 -3.04 -0.65
N LEU A 64 -1.40 -2.08 0.19
CA LEU A 64 -2.07 -1.74 1.43
C LEU A 64 -2.59 -0.31 1.40
N LYS A 65 -3.83 -0.15 1.87
CA LYS A 65 -4.44 1.11 2.27
C LYS A 65 -4.59 1.13 3.79
N TYR A 66 -3.76 1.93 4.44
CA TYR A 66 -3.89 2.26 5.86
C TYR A 66 -4.77 3.49 6.04
N THR A 67 -5.75 3.40 6.93
CA THR A 67 -6.61 4.54 7.29
C THR A 67 -6.54 4.77 8.79
N GLU A 68 -6.22 6.00 9.19
CA GLU A 68 -6.20 6.44 10.59
C GLU A 68 -7.34 7.44 10.82
N LEU A 69 -8.07 7.27 11.93
CA LEU A 69 -9.25 8.05 12.28
C LEU A 69 -9.17 8.50 13.73
N SER A 70 -9.61 9.72 14.03
CA SER A 70 -9.71 10.16 15.43
C SER A 70 -10.81 9.40 16.23
N PRO A 71 -10.58 9.10 17.52
CA PRO A 71 -11.42 8.19 18.34
C PRO A 71 -12.88 8.59 18.53
N ARG A 72 -13.25 9.87 18.38
CA ARG A 72 -14.65 10.31 18.46
C ARG A 72 -14.71 11.75 17.95
N ALA A 73 -15.39 11.96 16.83
CA ALA A 73 -15.87 13.30 16.46
C ALA A 73 -17.39 13.23 16.50
N PHE A 74 -18.00 14.04 17.37
CA PHE A 74 -19.46 14.16 17.53
C PHE A 74 -20.16 14.68 16.25
N ILE A 75 -19.38 15.12 15.25
CA ILE A 75 -19.82 15.56 13.93
C ILE A 75 -19.21 14.63 12.88
N ARG A 76 -20.05 13.89 12.13
CA ARG A 76 -19.63 12.90 11.11
C ARG A 76 -18.66 13.46 10.07
N ASP A 77 -18.81 14.73 9.69
CA ASP A 77 -18.06 15.32 8.57
C ASP A 77 -16.77 16.05 8.99
N LYS A 78 -16.58 16.27 10.30
CA LYS A 78 -15.39 16.95 10.85
C LYS A 78 -14.42 15.98 11.52
N ARG A 79 -14.57 14.67 11.29
CA ARG A 79 -13.59 13.70 11.77
C ARG A 79 -12.29 13.87 10.99
N TRP A 80 -11.18 13.98 11.70
CA TRP A 80 -9.88 13.85 11.07
C TRP A 80 -9.70 12.40 10.62
N LYS A 81 -9.26 12.26 9.37
CA LYS A 81 -8.99 11.00 8.72
C LYS A 81 -7.70 11.19 7.93
N SER A 82 -6.76 10.26 8.06
CA SER A 82 -5.59 10.17 7.19
C SER A 82 -5.64 8.86 6.42
N VAL A 83 -5.28 8.89 5.14
CA VAL A 83 -5.18 7.71 4.29
C VAL A 83 -3.78 7.63 3.73
N ILE A 84 -3.18 6.45 3.82
CA ILE A 84 -1.87 6.13 3.27
C ILE A 84 -2.03 4.88 2.40
N ARG A 85 -1.55 4.96 1.16
CA ARG A 85 -1.45 3.82 0.23
C ARG A 85 0.02 3.53 -0.03
N ARG A 86 0.43 2.28 0.19
CA ARG A 86 1.82 1.84 0.03
C ARG A 86 1.92 0.35 -0.22
N CYS A 87 3.09 -0.09 -0.65
CA CYS A 87 3.47 -1.50 -0.61
C CYS A 87 3.52 -1.97 0.85
N ALA A 88 3.06 -3.20 1.09
CA ALA A 88 3.15 -3.85 2.38
C ALA A 88 3.52 -5.32 2.23
N GLN A 89 3.94 -5.91 3.34
CA GLN A 89 4.27 -7.33 3.44
C GLN A 89 3.16 -8.05 4.21
N VAL A 90 2.96 -9.34 3.92
CA VAL A 90 2.07 -10.17 4.72
C VAL A 90 2.64 -10.29 6.13
N SER A 91 1.95 -9.71 7.11
CA SER A 91 2.30 -9.85 8.53
C SER A 91 1.63 -11.09 9.12
N SER A 92 2.15 -11.59 10.24
CA SER A 92 1.57 -12.73 10.99
C SER A 92 0.15 -12.48 11.50
N ARG A 93 -0.32 -11.22 11.53
CA ARG A 93 -1.70 -10.88 11.86
C ARG A 93 -2.68 -11.11 10.71
N GLY A 94 -2.19 -11.47 9.51
CA GLY A 94 -3.02 -11.69 8.34
C GLY A 94 -3.74 -10.40 7.98
N GLN A 95 -3.06 -9.52 7.24
CA GLN A 95 -3.65 -8.25 6.83
C GLN A 95 -4.66 -8.50 5.70
N LEU A 96 -5.81 -9.04 6.06
CA LEU A 96 -6.96 -9.18 5.18
C LEU A 96 -7.66 -7.82 5.10
N GLN A 97 -7.92 -7.39 3.86
CA GLN A 97 -8.58 -6.13 3.55
C GLN A 97 -9.86 -5.95 4.39
N GLY A 98 -9.82 -5.03 5.36
CA GLY A 98 -10.94 -4.66 6.22
C GLY A 98 -11.15 -5.52 7.49
N CYS A 99 -10.38 -6.58 7.72
CA CYS A 99 -10.51 -7.43 8.92
C CYS A 99 -9.55 -7.04 10.05
N ASP A 100 -8.50 -6.29 9.75
CA ASP A 100 -7.53 -5.81 10.73
C ASP A 100 -7.81 -4.34 11.04
N TRP A 101 -8.41 -4.11 12.22
CA TRP A 101 -8.68 -2.79 12.77
C TRP A 101 -8.46 -2.80 14.28
N GLY A 102 -8.08 -1.66 14.82
CA GLY A 102 -7.76 -1.55 16.24
C GLY A 102 -7.62 -0.11 16.69
N TYR A 103 -7.24 0.03 17.95
CA TYR A 103 -6.90 1.31 18.55
C TYR A 103 -5.39 1.39 18.76
N ASP A 104 -4.79 2.49 18.35
CA ASP A 104 -3.42 2.84 18.70
C ASP A 104 -3.36 3.35 20.14
N SER A 105 -2.16 3.44 20.70
CA SER A 105 -1.92 3.88 22.08
C SER A 105 -2.35 5.34 22.34
N ASN A 106 -2.38 6.17 21.29
CA ASN A 106 -2.89 7.55 21.31
C ASN A 106 -4.44 7.60 21.20
N GLY A 107 -5.11 6.45 21.07
CA GLY A 107 -6.55 6.34 20.89
C GLY A 107 -7.03 6.50 19.44
N SER A 108 -6.17 6.71 18.43
CA SER A 108 -6.62 6.69 17.03
C SER A 108 -7.11 5.29 16.65
N ILE A 109 -8.09 5.26 15.74
CA ILE A 109 -8.57 4.02 15.13
C ILE A 109 -7.78 3.83 13.85
N HIS A 110 -7.09 2.70 13.72
CA HIS A 110 -6.47 2.29 12.47
C HIS A 110 -7.29 1.19 11.78
N ILE A 111 -7.31 1.22 10.45
CA ILE A 111 -7.97 0.24 9.60
C ILE A 111 -7.04 -0.10 8.44
N PHE A 112 -6.80 -1.39 8.22
CA PHE A 112 -6.01 -1.90 7.10
C PHE A 112 -6.93 -2.46 6.01
N GLN A 113 -6.76 -2.01 4.77
CA GLN A 113 -7.59 -2.36 3.61
C GLN A 113 -6.75 -2.61 2.36
#